data_AF-A0A1X9M615-F1
#
_entry.id   AF-A0A1X9M615-F1
#
_cell.length_a   1.000
_cell.length_b   1.000
_cell.length_c   1.000
_cell.angle_alpha   90.00
_cell.angle_beta   90.00
_cell.angle_gamma   90.00
#
_symmetry.space_group_name_H-M   'P 1'
#
loop_
_entity.id
_entity.type
_entity.pdbx_description
1 polymer ?
#
loop_
_entity_poly.entity_id
_entity_poly.type
_entity_poly.pdbx_seq_one_letter_code
_entity_poly.pdbx_strand_id
1 'polypeptide(L)' 'MTYTTEELMVVAAAREIQDHEVVFVGMRLPMLAFAVAKKLHAPNAVGFYECGIVRDFPSETLLYTMGIRLM' A
#
# COMPACT_ATOMS: atom_id res chain seq x y z
N MET A 1 -17.42 -6.26 18.19
CA MET A 1 -16.50 -5.34 17.48
C MET A 1 -17.17 -4.99 16.17
N THR A 2 -17.33 -3.70 15.88
CA THR A 2 -17.99 -3.22 14.65
C THR A 2 -16.93 -2.56 13.79
N TYR A 3 -16.76 -3.02 12.55
CA TYR A 3 -15.85 -2.44 11.57
C TYR A 3 -16.63 -2.02 10.33
N THR A 4 -16.10 -1.07 9.57
CA THR A 4 -16.72 -0.64 8.32
C THR A 4 -16.39 -1.59 7.18
N THR A 5 -17.14 -1.50 6.08
CA THR A 5 -16.87 -2.31 4.88
C THR A 5 -15.51 -1.95 4.27
N GLU A 6 -15.07 -0.70 4.36
CA GLU A 6 -13.76 -0.24 3.89
C GLU A 6 -12.63 -0.85 4.71
N GLU A 7 -12.76 -0.91 6.03
CA GLU A 7 -11.77 -1.56 6.91
C GLU A 7 -11.66 -3.06 6.59
N LEU A 8 -12.81 -3.72 6.37
CA LEU A 8 -12.83 -5.12 5.95
C LEU A 8 -12.13 -5.32 4.61
N MET A 9 -12.38 -4.45 3.63
CA MET A 9 -11.73 -4.50 2.31
C MET A 9 -10.22 -4.30 2.41
N VAL A 10 -9.76 -3.36 3.25
CA VAL A 10 -8.33 -3.11 3.48
C VAL A 10 -7.66 -4.34 4.09
N VAL A 11 -8.28 -4.96 5.10
CA VAL A 11 -7.74 -6.17 5.73
C VAL A 11 -7.73 -7.35 4.77
N ALA A 12 -8.79 -7.51 3.97
CA ALA A 12 -8.85 -8.55 2.95
C ALA A 12 -7.72 -8.38 1.92
N ALA A 13 -7.55 -7.18 1.36
CA ALA A 13 -6.48 -6.88 0.40
C ALA A 13 -5.08 -7.05 1.02
N ALA A 14 -4.89 -6.67 2.29
CA ALA A 14 -3.61 -6.84 2.97
C ALA A 14 -3.20 -8.31 3.09
N ARG A 15 -4.14 -9.22 3.30
CA ARG A 15 -3.88 -10.66 3.44
C ARG A 15 -3.40 -11.33 2.15
N GLU A 16 -3.69 -10.73 0.99
CA GLU A 16 -3.24 -11.25 -0.30
C GLU A 16 -1.74 -10.99 -0.55
N ILE A 17 -1.13 -10.05 0.19
CA ILE A 17 0.29 -9.69 0.04
C ILE A 17 1.15 -10.65 0.84
N GLN A 18 2.10 -11.30 0.18
CA GLN A 18 3.06 -12.21 0.81
C GLN A 18 4.35 -11.48 1.21
N ASP A 19 5.06 -12.03 2.20
CA ASP A 19 6.39 -11.53 2.52
C ASP A 19 7.34 -11.71 1.34
N HIS A 20 8.27 -10.77 1.16
CA HIS A 20 9.18 -10.69 -0.01
C HIS A 20 8.50 -10.49 -1.38
N GLU A 21 7.20 -10.21 -1.45
CA GLU A 21 6.51 -9.92 -2.70
C GLU A 21 6.79 -8.49 -3.20
N VAL A 22 6.86 -8.32 -4.52
CA VAL A 22 6.90 -7.00 -5.17
C VAL A 22 5.48 -6.66 -5.61
N VAL A 23 4.89 -5.66 -4.95
CA VAL A 23 3.48 -5.30 -5.13
C VAL A 23 3.39 -3.97 -5.87
N PHE A 24 2.57 -3.91 -6.93
CA PHE A 24 2.19 -2.65 -7.54
C PHE A 24 1.13 -1.96 -6.66
N VAL A 25 1.51 -0.86 -6.00
CA VAL A 25 0.68 -0.20 -4.99
C VAL A 25 0.01 1.04 -5.59
N GLY A 26 -1.31 0.96 -5.74
CA GLY A 26 -2.16 2.10 -6.12
C GLY A 26 -2.40 3.11 -4.98
N MET A 27 -3.21 4.13 -5.24
CA MET A 27 -3.48 5.22 -4.28
C MET A 27 -4.65 4.93 -3.33
N ARG A 28 -4.64 5.51 -2.12
CA ARG A 28 -5.70 5.45 -1.09
C ARG A 28 -5.81 4.09 -0.40
N LEU A 29 -6.92 3.37 -0.54
CA LEU A 29 -7.17 2.12 0.19
C LEU A 29 -6.13 1.01 -0.11
N PRO A 30 -5.67 0.80 -1.36
CA PRO A 30 -4.55 -0.11 -1.65
C PRO A 30 -3.25 0.25 -0.92
N MET A 31 -2.94 1.54 -0.79
CA MET A 31 -1.75 1.99 -0.05
C MET A 31 -1.87 1.67 1.45
N LEU A 32 -3.06 1.81 2.01
CA LEU A 32 -3.33 1.42 3.39
C LEU A 32 -3.23 -0.11 3.57
N ALA A 33 -3.75 -0.90 2.63
CA ALA A 33 -3.64 -2.36 2.66
C ALA A 33 -2.18 -2.82 2.62
N PHE A 34 -1.36 -2.23 1.74
CA PHE A 34 0.08 -2.51 1.69
C PHE A 34 0.78 -2.14 3.01
N ALA A 35 0.46 -0.97 3.59
CA ALA A 35 1.02 -0.56 4.88
C ALA A 35 0.63 -1.52 6.02
N VAL A 36 -0.61 -2.00 6.03
CA VAL A 36 -1.08 -2.99 7.02
C VAL A 36 -0.35 -4.31 6.85
N ALA A 37 -0.24 -4.84 5.62
CA ALA A 37 0.49 -6.08 5.35
C ALA A 37 1.94 -5.98 5.82
N LYS A 38 2.61 -4.89 5.45
CA LYS A 38 4.01 -4.63 5.80
C LYS A 38 4.24 -4.46 7.31
N LYS A 39 3.24 -3.95 8.03
CA LYS A 39 3.30 -3.82 9.50
C LYS A 39 3.06 -5.13 10.23
N LEU A 40 2.28 -6.05 9.66
CA LEU A 40 1.78 -7.23 10.36
C LEU A 40 2.50 -8.53 9.98
N HIS A 41 2.58 -8.88 8.69
CA HIS A 41 3.02 -10.21 8.25
C HIS A 41 3.96 -10.22 7.06
N ALA A 42 4.10 -9.12 6.32
CA ALA A 42 4.93 -9.03 5.12
C ALA A 42 5.99 -7.91 5.21
N PRO A 43 6.87 -7.89 6.24
CA PRO A 43 7.81 -6.79 6.48
C PRO A 43 8.76 -6.54 5.30
N ASN A 44 9.11 -7.58 4.56
CA ASN A 44 10.05 -7.54 3.45
C ASN A 44 9.36 -7.31 2.08
N ALA A 45 8.04 -7.10 2.04
CA ALA A 45 7.35 -6.74 0.81
C ALA A 45 7.81 -5.37 0.28
N VAL A 46 7.94 -5.25 -1.04
CA VAL A 46 8.42 -4.04 -1.72
C VAL A 46 7.29 -3.40 -2.52
N GLY A 47 7.06 -2.10 -2.32
CA GLY A 47 6.04 -1.36 -3.04
C GLY A 47 6.61 -0.68 -4.29
N PHE A 48 5.98 -0.93 -5.44
CA PHE A 48 6.21 -0.21 -6.68
C PHE A 48 5.02 0.71 -6.96
N TYR A 49 5.27 2.01 -7.01
CA TYR A 49 4.22 3.04 -7.11
C TYR A 49 4.13 3.60 -8.55
N GLU A 50 2.95 4.10 -8.91
CA GLU A 50 2.64 4.67 -10.23
C GLU A 50 3.61 5.76 -10.71
N CYS A 51 4.23 6.50 -9.80
CA CYS A 51 5.23 7.51 -10.10
C CYS A 51 6.63 6.94 -10.42
N GLY A 52 6.77 5.62 -10.54
CA GLY A 52 8.05 4.94 -10.81
C GLY A 52 8.95 4.78 -9.59
N ILE A 53 8.44 5.09 -8.40
CA ILE A 53 9.18 4.96 -7.13
C ILE A 53 9.08 3.51 -6.66
N VAL A 54 10.21 2.92 -6.28
CA VAL A 54 10.29 1.61 -5.61
C VAL A 54 10.78 1.83 -4.18
N ARG A 55 10.02 1.39 -3.18
CA ARG A 55 10.38 1.56 -1.76
C ARG A 55 9.93 0.39 -0.90
N ASP A 56 10.72 0.16 0.15
CA ASP A 56 10.50 -0.84 1.19
C ASP A 56 10.37 -0.21 2.59
N PHE A 57 10.19 1.11 2.68
CA PHE A 57 9.93 1.82 3.94
C PHE A 57 8.93 2.98 3.74
N PRO A 58 8.14 3.33 4.78
CA PRO A 58 7.19 4.43 4.70
C PRO A 58 7.91 5.75 4.38
N SER A 59 7.21 6.68 3.72
CA SER A 59 7.74 8.03 3.53
C SER A 59 7.54 8.89 4.76
N GLU A 60 8.59 9.64 5.10
CA GLU A 60 8.57 10.67 6.15
C GLU A 60 7.84 11.94 5.69
N THR A 61 7.66 12.09 4.38
CA THR A 61 7.00 13.24 3.74
C THR A 61 5.85 12.79 2.85
N LEU A 62 5.06 13.75 2.34
CA LEU A 62 3.96 13.46 1.42
C LEU A 62 4.47 12.71 0.18
N LEU A 63 4.02 11.46 0.02
CA LEU A 63 4.26 10.68 -1.20
C LEU A 63 3.27 11.10 -2.27
N TYR A 64 3.77 11.76 -3.31
CA TYR A 64 3.01 11.98 -4.53
C TYR A 64 3.12 10.72 -5.40
N THR A 65 2.10 9.88 -5.38
CA THR A 65 2.06 8.64 -6.17
C THR A 65 1.56 8.87 -7.59
N MET A 66 0.85 9.98 -7.84
CA MET A 66 0.30 10.36 -9.14
C MET A 66 0.60 11.83 -9.45
N GLY A 67 1.26 12.13 -10.56
CA GLY A 67 1.32 13.49 -11.10
C GLY A 67 0.11 13.79 -11.96
N ILE A 68 -0.90 14.50 -11.45
CA ILE A 68 -1.95 15.06 -12.32
C ILE A 68 -1.34 16.26 -13.05
N ARG A 69 -0.93 16.07 -14.31
CA ARG A 69 -0.74 17.19 -15.23
C ARG A 69 -2.12 17.59 -15.72
N LEU A 70 -2.74 18.57 -15.05
CA LEU A 70 -3.87 19.32 -15.63
C LEU A 70 -3.32 20.01 -16.88
N MET A 71 -3.69 19.49 -18.03
CA MET A 71 -3.45 20.09 -19.33
C MET A 71 -4.55 21.09 -19.65
#